data_AF-A0A538SJP2-F1
#
_entry.id   AF-A0A538SJP2-F1
#
_cell.length_a   1.000
_cell.length_b   1.000
_cell.length_c   1.000
_cell.angle_alpha   90.00
_cell.angle_beta   90.00
_cell.angle_gamma   90.00
#
_symmetry.space_group_name_H-M   'P 1'
#
loop_
_entity.id
_entity.type
_entity.pdbx_description
1 polymer ?
#
loop_
_entity_poly.entity_id
_entity_poly.type
_entity_poly.pdbx_seq_one_letter_code
_entity_poly.pdbx_strand_id
1 'polypeptide(L)'
;MTMGIERLRAWIVSADMGFGHQRAAHGLSHLAEGGILTAGSPDVTDPDEVRFWRRLTSSYEFLSRTKNVPVIGGALFGLLDSILAIPPFYPLRDLS
;
A
#
# COMPACT_ATOMS: atom_id res chain seq x y z
N MET A 1 3.50 -5.29 -43.18
CA MET A 1 3.89 -6.28 -42.15
C MET A 1 4.53 -5.48 -41.02
N THR A 2 3.71 -4.97 -40.09
CA THR A 2 4.18 -4.10 -39.02
C THR A 2 4.86 -4.99 -37.98
N MET A 3 6.18 -4.83 -37.79
CA MET A 3 6.93 -5.50 -36.75
C MET A 3 6.23 -5.22 -35.40
N GLY A 4 5.76 -6.29 -34.77
CA GLY A 4 5.04 -6.21 -33.51
C GLY A 4 5.94 -5.63 -32.45
N ILE A 5 5.59 -4.44 -31.95
CA ILE A 5 6.04 -4.03 -30.63
C ILE A 5 5.40 -5.05 -29.68
N GLU A 6 6.20 -5.95 -29.14
CA GLU A 6 5.84 -6.76 -27.97
C GLU A 6 5.09 -5.84 -27.00
N ARG A 7 3.80 -6.09 -26.78
CA ARG A 7 3.02 -5.29 -25.82
C ARG A 7 3.73 -5.44 -24.49
N LEU A 8 4.28 -4.35 -23.95
CA LEU A 8 4.92 -4.35 -22.65
C LEU A 8 3.93 -4.90 -21.63
N ARG A 9 4.30 -5.99 -20.96
CA ARG A 9 3.49 -6.61 -19.91
C ARG A 9 4.32 -6.74 -18.65
N ALA A 10 3.67 -6.56 -17.52
CA ALA A 10 4.28 -6.61 -16.21
C ALA A 10 3.32 -7.23 -15.20
N TRP A 11 3.88 -7.93 -14.22
CA TRP A 11 3.13 -8.33 -13.03
C TRP A 11 2.93 -7.10 -12.16
N ILE A 12 1.68 -6.69 -11.99
CA ILE A 12 1.34 -5.52 -11.19
C ILE A 12 0.68 -5.98 -9.91
N VAL A 13 1.28 -5.60 -8.78
CA VAL A 13 0.80 -5.92 -7.45
C VAL A 13 0.43 -4.63 -6.71
N SER A 14 -0.75 -4.62 -6.10
CA SER A 14 -1.22 -3.56 -5.21
C SER A 14 -1.44 -4.12 -3.82
N ALA A 15 -1.17 -3.33 -2.77
CA ALA A 15 -1.51 -3.71 -1.40
C ALA A 15 -2.98 -3.41 -1.07
N ASP A 16 -3.63 -4.27 -0.28
CA ASP A 16 -4.98 -4.09 0.25
C ASP A 16 -4.96 -3.29 1.57
N MET A 17 -4.49 -2.04 1.49
CA MET A 17 -4.41 -1.10 2.61
C MET A 17 -5.31 0.12 2.35
N GLY A 18 -6.49 -0.12 1.77
CA GLY A 18 -7.43 0.90 1.30
C GLY A 18 -7.22 1.30 -0.16
N PHE A 19 -8.19 2.03 -0.71
CA PHE A 19 -8.27 2.32 -2.15
C PHE A 19 -7.11 3.18 -2.70
N GLY A 20 -6.28 3.79 -1.87
CA GLY A 20 -5.16 4.62 -2.33
C GLY A 20 -4.20 3.85 -3.25
N HIS A 21 -3.82 2.63 -2.84
CA HIS A 21 -2.91 1.79 -3.61
C HIS A 21 -3.56 1.22 -4.87
N GLN A 22 -4.79 0.74 -4.75
CA GLN A 22 -5.54 0.16 -5.87
C GLN A 22 -5.85 1.19 -6.95
N ARG A 23 -6.19 2.43 -6.58
CA ARG A 23 -6.40 3.53 -7.55
C ARG A 23 -5.13 3.87 -8.31
N ALA A 24 -3.98 3.89 -7.64
CA ALA A 24 -2.70 4.11 -8.30
C ALA A 24 -2.37 2.97 -9.28
N ALA A 25 -2.53 1.72 -8.85
CA ALA A 25 -2.29 0.55 -9.69
C ALA A 25 -3.25 0.47 -10.90
N HIS A 26 -4.49 0.93 -10.76
CA HIS A 26 -5.48 0.93 -11.84
C HIS A 26 -5.01 1.69 -13.10
N GLY A 27 -4.22 2.77 -12.93
CA GLY A 27 -3.62 3.50 -14.06
C GLY A 27 -2.69 2.65 -14.91
N LEU A 28 -2.13 1.58 -14.34
CA LEU A 28 -1.22 0.65 -15.01
C LEU A 28 -1.93 -0.64 -15.48
N SER A 29 -3.25 -0.73 -15.37
CA SER A 29 -4.04 -1.92 -15.74
C SER A 29 -3.78 -2.43 -17.16
N HIS A 30 -3.51 -1.53 -18.11
CA HIS A 30 -3.17 -1.85 -19.50
C HIS A 30 -1.85 -2.63 -19.66
N LEU A 31 -0.98 -2.61 -18.66
CA LEU A 31 0.29 -3.37 -18.61
C LEU A 31 0.16 -4.66 -17.80
N ALA A 32 -0.94 -4.86 -17.08
CA ALA A 32 -1.06 -5.91 -16.07
C ALA A 32 -1.20 -7.29 -16.72
N GLU A 33 -0.19 -8.15 -16.54
CA GLU A 33 -0.25 -9.56 -16.91
C GLU A 33 -1.27 -10.27 -16.01
N GLY A 34 -2.37 -10.76 -16.59
CA GLY A 34 -3.41 -11.46 -15.83
C GLY A 34 -4.26 -10.58 -14.92
N GLY A 35 -4.15 -9.24 -15.02
CA GLY A 35 -4.83 -8.28 -14.15
C GLY A 35 -3.97 -7.83 -12.97
N ILE A 36 -4.52 -6.98 -12.11
CA ILE A 36 -3.81 -6.45 -10.94
C ILE A 36 -3.97 -7.42 -9.78
N LEU A 37 -2.85 -7.94 -9.28
CA LEU A 37 -2.82 -8.80 -8.09
C LEU A 37 -2.95 -7.93 -6.84
N THR A 38 -3.91 -8.25 -5.98
CA THR A 38 -4.15 -7.47 -4.75
C THR A 38 -3.61 -8.23 -3.54
N ALA A 39 -2.38 -7.91 -3.12
CA ALA A 39 -1.75 -8.48 -1.94
C ALA A 39 -2.57 -8.14 -0.69
N GLY A 40 -2.95 -9.15 0.09
CA GLY A 40 -3.90 -9.05 1.20
C GLY A 40 -5.34 -9.48 0.83
N SER A 41 -5.65 -9.63 -0.46
CA SER A 41 -6.90 -10.27 -0.92
C SER A 41 -6.80 -11.81 -0.80
N PRO A 42 -7.88 -12.51 -0.40
CA PRO A 42 -7.97 -13.97 -0.43
C PRO A 42 -7.71 -14.60 -1.80
N ASP A 43 -7.87 -13.86 -2.89
CA ASP A 43 -7.74 -14.39 -4.26
C ASP A 43 -6.29 -14.75 -4.62
N VAL A 44 -5.32 -14.07 -4.01
CA VAL A 44 -3.89 -14.15 -4.40
C VAL A 44 -2.94 -14.29 -3.21
N THR A 45 -3.47 -14.36 -1.99
CA THR A 45 -2.71 -14.30 -0.74
C THR A 45 -3.09 -15.47 0.15
N ASP A 46 -2.10 -16.08 0.82
CA ASP A 46 -2.34 -17.19 1.75
C ASP A 46 -3.30 -16.78 2.89
N PRO A 47 -4.20 -17.66 3.37
CA PRO A 47 -5.15 -17.33 4.42
C PRO A 47 -4.53 -16.77 5.70
N ASP A 48 -3.32 -17.20 6.07
CA ASP A 48 -2.64 -16.74 7.29
C ASP A 48 -2.14 -15.31 7.10
N GLU A 49 -1.62 -15.02 5.92
CA GLU A 49 -1.19 -13.69 5.53
C GLU A 49 -2.37 -12.73 5.37
N VAL A 50 -3.50 -13.17 4.80
CA VAL A 50 -4.76 -12.37 4.76
C VAL A 50 -5.20 -11.96 6.17
N ARG A 51 -5.11 -12.86 7.15
CA ARG A 51 -5.46 -12.54 8.55
C ARG A 51 -4.50 -11.51 9.13
N PHE A 52 -3.22 -11.59 8.79
CA PHE A 52 -2.22 -10.60 9.17
C PHE A 52 -2.53 -9.21 8.56
N TRP A 53 -2.79 -9.14 7.24
CA TRP A 53 -3.18 -7.90 6.56
C TRP A 53 -4.41 -7.26 7.21
N ARG A 54 -5.47 -8.04 7.44
CA ARG A 54 -6.70 -7.53 8.10
C ARG A 54 -6.42 -6.98 9.49
N ARG A 55 -5.56 -7.63 10.27
CA ARG A 55 -5.19 -7.17 11.61
C ARG A 55 -4.40 -5.87 11.55
N LEU A 56 -3.45 -5.75 10.61
CA LEU A 56 -2.70 -4.52 10.38
C LEU A 56 -3.62 -3.37 9.97
N THR A 57 -4.45 -3.56 8.94
CA THR A 57 -5.37 -2.53 8.42
C THR A 57 -6.34 -2.09 9.51
N SER A 58 -6.94 -3.04 10.24
CA SER A 58 -7.86 -2.72 11.34
C SER A 58 -7.18 -1.96 12.47
N SER A 59 -5.94 -2.33 12.84
CA SER A 59 -5.18 -1.63 13.87
C SER A 59 -4.86 -0.20 13.42
N TYR A 60 -4.42 -0.03 12.17
CA TYR A 60 -4.15 1.28 11.57
C TYR A 60 -5.41 2.16 11.52
N GLU A 61 -6.54 1.61 11.07
CA GLU A 61 -7.81 2.35 11.00
C GLU A 61 -8.33 2.74 12.39
N PHE A 62 -8.23 1.83 13.35
CA PHE A 62 -8.60 2.11 14.74
C PHE A 62 -7.75 3.25 15.31
N LEU A 63 -6.43 3.16 15.16
CA LEU A 63 -5.48 4.15 15.65
C LEU A 63 -5.64 5.51 14.97
N SER A 64 -5.76 5.53 13.65
CA SER A 64 -5.95 6.76 12.86
C SER A 64 -7.27 7.46 13.20
N ARG A 65 -8.36 6.72 13.43
CA ARG A 65 -9.64 7.30 13.90
C ARG A 65 -9.55 7.83 15.33
N THR A 66 -8.78 7.16 16.19
CA THR A 66 -8.59 7.53 17.60
C THR A 66 -7.69 8.77 17.77
N LYS A 67 -6.99 9.21 16.72
CA LYS A 67 -6.20 10.46 16.73
C LYS A 67 -7.02 11.71 17.11
N ASN A 68 -8.34 11.68 16.96
CA ASN A 68 -9.24 12.75 17.40
C ASN A 68 -9.57 12.72 18.91
N VAL A 69 -9.00 11.81 19.71
CA VAL A 69 -9.24 11.71 21.16
C VAL A 69 -8.16 12.50 21.93
N PRO A 70 -8.51 13.65 22.57
CA PRO A 70 -7.54 14.61 23.10
C PRO A 70 -6.75 14.15 24.34
N VAL A 71 -7.10 13.02 24.96
CA VAL A 71 -6.54 12.62 26.29
C VAL A 71 -5.39 11.61 26.19
N ILE A 72 -5.37 10.76 25.15
CA ILE A 72 -4.30 9.75 24.92
C ILE A 72 -3.52 10.07 23.63
N GLY A 73 -3.90 11.15 22.94
CA GLY A 73 -3.42 11.50 21.60
C GLY A 73 -1.91 11.69 21.47
N GLY A 74 -1.23 12.34 22.42
CA GLY A 74 0.17 12.74 22.24
C GLY A 74 1.17 11.58 22.06
N ALA A 75 1.15 10.59 22.96
CA ALA A 75 2.09 9.46 22.90
C ALA A 75 1.76 8.48 21.76
N LEU A 76 0.47 8.21 21.56
CA LEU A 76 -0.01 7.33 20.48
C LEU A 76 0.26 7.95 19.10
N PHE A 77 0.10 9.27 19.00
CA PHE A 77 0.39 10.01 17.79
C PHE A 77 1.88 9.98 17.46
N GLY A 78 2.77 10.17 18.45
CA GLY A 78 4.21 10.05 18.22
C GLY A 78 4.66 8.66 17.76
N LEU A 79 4.06 7.59 18.29
CA LEU A 79 4.35 6.23 17.84
C LEU A 79 3.90 6.01 16.38
N LEU A 80 2.67 6.43 16.05
CA LEU A 80 2.15 6.34 14.68
C LEU A 80 2.95 7.18 13.69
N ASP A 81 3.30 8.41 14.06
CA ASP A 81 4.09 9.33 13.23
C ASP A 81 5.48 8.76 12.96
N SER A 82 6.09 8.08 13.95
CA SER A 82 7.36 7.37 13.77
C SER A 82 7.26 6.16 12.84
N ILE A 83 6.23 5.32 13.01
CA ILE A 83 6.01 4.12 12.17
C ILE A 83 5.63 4.51 10.72
N LEU A 84 4.85 5.59 10.57
CA LEU A 84 4.33 6.07 9.29
C LEU A 84 5.16 7.23 8.73
N ALA A 85 6.32 7.53 9.32
CA ALA A 85 7.17 8.64 8.91
C ALA A 85 7.55 8.46 7.44
N ILE A 86 7.10 9.40 6.60
CA ILE A 86 7.51 9.46 5.21
C ILE A 86 8.75 10.38 5.16
N PRO A 87 9.94 9.87 4.75
CA PRO A 87 11.11 10.71 4.60
C PRO A 87 10.84 11.86 3.62
N PRO A 88 11.45 13.04 3.81
CA PRO A 88 11.30 14.15 2.88
C PRO A 88 11.73 13.73 1.47
N PHE A 89 10.95 14.14 0.47
CA PHE A 89 11.10 13.74 -0.94
C PHE A 89 12.49 14.05 -1.55
N TYR A 90 13.21 15.01 -0.97
CA TYR A 90 14.61 15.27 -1.28
C TYR A 90 15.48 14.97 -0.05
N PRO A 91 16.40 13.99 -0.12
CA PRO A 91 17.42 13.89 0.90
C PRO A 91 18.35 15.11 0.77
N LEU A 92 18.62 15.78 1.89
CA LEU A 92 19.58 16.91 1.96
C LEU A 92 21.03 16.49 1.65
N ARG A 93 21.27 15.18 1.52
CA ARG A 93 22.57 14.60 1.24
C ARG A 93 22.40 13.37 0.36
N ASP A 94 23.19 13.31 -0.70
CA ASP A 94 23.33 12.15 -1.55
C ASP A 94 23.75 10.93 -0.71
N LEU A 95 23.00 9.83 -0.85
CA LEU A 95 23.28 8.54 -0.19
C LEU A 95 23.72 7.49 -1.21
N SER A 96 24.11 7.90 -2.42
CA SER A 96 24.82 7.07 -3.40
C SER A 96 26.33 6.99 -3.15
#